data_AF-A0A7J4IFW4-F1
#
_entry.id   AF-A0A7J4IFW4-F1
#
_cell.length_a   1.000
_cell.length_b   1.000
_cell.length_c   1.000
_cell.angle_alpha   90.00
_cell.angle_beta   90.00
_cell.angle_gamma   90.00
#
_symmetry.space_group_name_H-M   'P 1'
#
loop_
_entity.id
_entity.type
_entity.pdbx_description
1 polymer ?
#
loop_
_entity_poly.entity_id
_entity_poly.type
_entity_poly.pdbx_seq_one_letter_code
_entity_poly.pdbx_strand_id
1 'polypeptide(L)'
;MVLKEFEQNGEKLLPTRAFFLRLVKFALLSLALVTVSLGIGILGYMKLEGMGVVDSFLNAAMLMGGMGPVNILATDEGKIFAGLYAMYCGFVLLVSVAIFVTPIFHRVLHYFHLEGKTP
;
A
#
# COMPACT_ATOMS: atom_id res chain seq x y z
N MET A 1 11.39 11.03 9.97
CA MET A 1 12.03 9.86 10.58
C MET A 1 12.27 8.69 9.59
N VAL A 2 11.50 8.58 8.49
CA VAL A 2 11.68 7.56 7.42
C VAL A 2 12.90 7.78 6.50
N LEU A 3 13.44 9.01 6.43
CA LEU A 3 14.54 9.37 5.51
C LEU A 3 15.95 9.15 6.07
N LYS A 4 16.10 8.79 7.35
CA LYS A 4 17.42 8.75 8.02
C LYS A 4 18.23 7.47 7.74
N GLU A 5 17.66 6.54 6.98
CA GLU A 5 18.25 5.24 6.63
C GLU A 5 18.81 5.19 5.19
N PHE A 6 18.89 6.31 4.50
CA PHE A 6 19.53 6.35 3.19
C PHE A 6 21.04 6.57 3.34
N GLU A 7 21.79 5.63 2.76
CA GLU A 7 23.26 5.55 2.79
C GLU A 7 23.88 6.92 2.50
N GLN A 8 24.78 7.37 3.39
CA GLN A 8 25.62 8.53 3.13
C GLN A 8 26.71 8.14 2.12
N ASN A 9 26.96 9.05 1.17
CA ASN A 9 27.96 8.93 0.11
C ASN A 9 29.27 8.26 0.58
N GLY A 10 29.53 7.02 0.16
CA GLY A 10 30.84 6.38 0.30
C GLY A 10 30.88 4.94 0.80
N GLU A 11 29.78 4.34 1.24
CA GLU A 11 29.79 2.95 1.72
C GLU A 11 29.56 1.91 0.60
N LYS A 12 30.26 0.78 0.74
CA LYS A 12 30.14 -0.39 -0.14
C LYS A 12 28.69 -0.86 -0.17
N LEU A 13 28.16 -1.09 -1.39
CA LEU A 13 26.84 -1.69 -1.67
C LEU A 13 26.44 -2.68 -0.57
N LEU A 14 25.36 -2.37 0.15
CA LEU A 14 24.81 -3.24 1.20
C LEU A 14 24.80 -4.72 0.75
N PRO A 15 25.25 -5.67 1.60
CA PRO A 15 25.19 -7.08 1.30
C PRO A 15 23.76 -7.47 0.87
N THR A 16 23.64 -8.34 -0.13
CA THR A 16 22.34 -8.77 -0.70
C THR A 16 21.31 -9.19 0.35
N ARG A 17 21.76 -9.73 1.49
CA ARG A 17 20.93 -10.07 2.66
C ARG A 17 20.28 -8.86 3.35
N ALA A 18 21.01 -7.75 3.51
CA ALA A 18 20.49 -6.54 4.14
C ALA A 18 19.49 -5.81 3.23
N PHE A 19 19.73 -5.85 1.91
CA PHE A 19 18.76 -5.37 0.92
C PHE A 19 17.46 -6.19 0.95
N PHE A 20 17.55 -7.52 1.03
CA PHE A 20 16.36 -8.37 1.13
C PHE A 20 15.55 -8.09 2.40
N LEU A 21 16.22 -7.90 3.55
CA LEU A 21 15.56 -7.47 4.78
C LEU A 21 14.84 -6.13 4.64
N ARG A 22 15.43 -5.17 3.93
CA ARG A 22 14.78 -3.89 3.62
C ARG A 22 13.56 -4.09 2.73
N LEU A 23 13.66 -4.89 1.67
CA LEU A 23 12.53 -5.21 0.80
C LEU A 23 11.37 -5.85 1.59
N VAL A 24 11.66 -6.82 2.45
CA VAL A 24 10.66 -7.47 3.30
C VAL A 24 10.01 -6.48 4.27
N LYS A 25 10.79 -5.59 4.92
CA LYS A 25 10.23 -4.55 5.80
C LYS A 25 9.25 -3.62 5.07
N PHE A 26 9.63 -3.13 3.89
CA PHE A 26 8.75 -2.25 3.10
C PHE A 26 7.54 -2.99 2.54
N ALA A 27 7.69 -4.25 2.14
CA ALA A 27 6.57 -5.11 1.74
C ALA A 27 5.59 -5.34 2.91
N LEU A 28 6.09 -5.63 4.11
CA LEU A 28 5.28 -5.78 5.32
C LEU A 28 4.57 -4.47 5.69
N LEU A 29 5.23 -3.32 5.55
CA LEU A 29 4.62 -2.02 5.80
C LEU A 29 3.47 -1.74 4.82
N SER A 30 3.67 -2.01 3.54
CA SER A 30 2.64 -1.89 2.50
C SER A 30 1.47 -2.84 2.77
N LEU A 31 1.76 -4.10 3.13
CA LEU A 31 0.75 -5.08 3.49
C LEU A 31 -0.06 -4.65 4.72
N ALA A 32 0.60 -4.16 5.77
CA ALA A 32 -0.06 -3.67 6.97
C ALA A 32 -1.00 -2.50 6.67
N LEU A 33 -0.57 -1.56 5.81
CA LEU A 33 -1.41 -0.45 5.36
C LEU A 33 -2.68 -0.95 4.67
N VAL A 34 -2.54 -1.91 3.74
CA VAL A 34 -3.68 -2.51 3.03
C VAL A 34 -4.60 -3.27 3.99
N THR A 35 -4.05 -4.06 4.91
CA THR A 35 -4.86 -4.82 5.88
C THR A 35 -5.67 -3.91 6.81
N VAL A 36 -5.06 -2.84 7.33
CA VAL A 36 -5.78 -1.85 8.16
C VAL A 36 -6.88 -1.17 7.35
N SER A 37 -6.57 -0.78 6.10
CA SER A 37 -7.53 -0.15 5.20
C SER A 37 -8.73 -1.06 4.90
N LEU A 38 -8.48 -2.36 4.63
CA LEU A 38 -9.53 -3.36 4.46
C LEU A 38 -10.37 -3.54 5.73
N GLY A 39 -9.75 -3.52 6.91
CA GLY A 39 -10.47 -3.56 8.18
C GLY A 39 -11.47 -2.42 8.33
N ILE A 40 -11.09 -1.20 7.93
CA ILE A 40 -11.99 -0.04 7.92
C ILE A 40 -13.15 -0.26 6.94
N GLY A 41 -12.86 -0.77 5.73
CA GLY A 41 -13.87 -1.13 4.74
C GLY A 41 -14.89 -2.14 5.26
N ILE A 42 -14.41 -3.24 5.85
CA ILE A 42 -15.25 -4.30 6.42
C ILE A 42 -16.19 -3.72 7.49
N LEU A 43 -15.66 -2.97 8.45
CA LEU A 43 -16.46 -2.39 9.53
C LEU A 43 -17.49 -1.39 9.01
N GLY A 44 -17.15 -0.61 7.98
CA GLY A 44 -18.08 0.32 7.34
C GLY A 44 -19.25 -0.40 6.67
N TYR A 45 -18.98 -1.43 5.88
CA TYR A 45 -20.02 -2.23 5.23
C TYR A 45 -20.89 -3.00 6.23
N MET A 46 -20.29 -3.57 7.28
CA MET A 46 -21.06 -4.23 8.34
C MET A 46 -22.01 -3.26 9.05
N LYS A 47 -21.60 -2.01 9.28
CA LYS A 47 -22.39 -1.04 10.04
C LYS A 47 -23.42 -0.29 9.19
N LEU A 48 -23.09 0.08 7.96
CA LEU A 48 -23.92 0.94 7.10
C LEU A 48 -24.85 0.15 6.18
N GLU A 49 -24.47 -1.06 5.82
CA GLU A 49 -25.24 -1.96 4.94
C GLU A 49 -25.70 -3.23 5.65
N GLY A 50 -25.26 -3.48 6.90
CA GLY A 50 -25.65 -4.68 7.64
C GLY A 50 -25.10 -5.99 7.06
N MET A 51 -24.08 -5.90 6.20
CA MET A 51 -23.52 -7.05 5.48
C MET A 51 -22.77 -8.01 6.44
N GLY A 52 -22.74 -9.29 6.08
CA GLY A 52 -21.89 -10.26 6.76
C GLY A 52 -20.40 -9.93 6.59
N VAL A 53 -19.54 -10.47 7.46
CA VAL A 53 -18.08 -10.20 7.43
C VAL A 53 -17.45 -10.55 6.08
N VAL A 54 -17.86 -11.68 5.49
CA VAL A 54 -17.32 -12.18 4.21
C VAL A 54 -17.73 -11.28 3.04
N ASP A 55 -19.01 -10.89 2.98
CA ASP A 55 -19.50 -9.97 1.93
C ASP A 55 -18.89 -8.57 2.08
N SER A 56 -18.76 -8.11 3.32
CA SER A 56 -18.11 -6.84 3.64
C SER A 56 -16.63 -6.84 3.23
N PHE A 57 -15.92 -7.94 3.47
CA PHE A 57 -14.56 -8.13 2.99
C PHE A 57 -14.49 -8.14 1.47
N LEU A 58 -15.36 -8.88 0.80
CA LEU A 58 -15.40 -8.95 -0.65
C LEU A 58 -15.60 -7.57 -1.28
N ASN A 59 -16.60 -6.80 -0.83
CA ASN A 59 -16.87 -5.46 -1.35
C ASN A 59 -15.72 -4.48 -1.07
N ALA A 60 -15.17 -4.53 0.15
CA ALA A 60 -14.02 -3.70 0.51
C ALA A 60 -12.77 -4.04 -0.33
N ALA A 61 -12.51 -5.31 -0.57
CA ALA A 61 -11.38 -5.80 -1.38
C ALA A 61 -11.54 -5.44 -2.86
N MET A 62 -12.76 -5.53 -3.39
CA MET A 62 -13.05 -5.15 -4.78
C MET A 62 -12.79 -3.67 -5.02
N LEU A 63 -13.28 -2.80 -4.14
CA LEU A 63 -12.99 -1.36 -4.21
C LEU A 63 -11.50 -1.06 -4.05
N MET A 64 -10.81 -1.75 -3.13
CA MET A 64 -9.37 -1.63 -2.98
C MET A 64 -8.60 -2.05 -4.24
N GLY A 65 -9.09 -3.08 -4.93
CA GLY A 65 -8.58 -3.54 -6.22
C GLY A 65 -8.94 -2.66 -7.41
N GLY A 66 -9.73 -1.60 -7.20
CA GLY A 66 -10.17 -0.67 -8.26
C GLY A 66 -11.39 -1.16 -9.05
N MET A 67 -12.03 -2.24 -8.61
CA MET A 67 -13.29 -2.73 -9.16
C MET A 67 -14.47 -2.23 -8.32
N GLY A 68 -15.67 -2.14 -8.90
CA GLY A 68 -16.86 -1.75 -8.15
C GLY A 68 -17.28 -2.78 -7.09
N PRO A 69 -18.20 -2.41 -6.17
CA PRO A 69 -18.80 -3.36 -5.24
C PRO A 69 -19.54 -4.48 -5.99
N VAL A 70 -19.48 -5.68 -5.44
CA VAL A 70 -20.12 -6.89 -6.01
C VAL A 70 -21.59 -6.93 -5.63
N ASN A 71 -21.90 -6.53 -4.40
CA ASN A 71 -23.27 -6.50 -3.91
C ASN A 71 -23.91 -5.14 -4.19
N ILE A 72 -25.22 -5.16 -4.44
CA ILE A 72 -26.00 -3.93 -4.61
C ILE A 72 -26.13 -3.27 -3.24
N LEU A 73 -25.72 -2.00 -3.16
CA LEU A 73 -25.85 -1.15 -1.99
C LEU A 73 -27.32 -0.74 -1.82
N ALA A 74 -27.91 -1.11 -0.68
CA ALA A 74 -29.32 -0.87 -0.40
C ALA A 74 -29.56 0.48 0.29
N THR A 75 -28.59 1.00 1.04
CA THR A 75 -28.73 2.22 1.84
C THR A 75 -28.01 3.41 1.19
N ASP A 76 -28.58 4.61 1.36
CA ASP A 76 -27.92 5.82 0.84
C ASP A 76 -26.63 6.13 1.60
N GLU A 77 -26.57 5.79 2.90
CA GLU A 77 -25.36 5.88 3.72
C GLU A 77 -24.26 4.95 3.19
N GLY A 78 -24.60 3.72 2.82
CA GLY A 78 -23.67 2.75 2.25
C GLY A 78 -23.15 3.17 0.88
N LYS A 79 -23.98 3.80 0.04
CA LYS A 79 -23.54 4.39 -1.24
C LYS A 79 -22.54 5.52 -1.05
N ILE A 80 -22.81 6.45 -0.14
CA ILE A 80 -21.92 7.56 0.18
C ILE A 80 -20.59 7.03 0.73
N PHE A 81 -20.65 6.06 1.64
CA PHE A 81 -19.48 5.39 2.17
C PHE A 81 -18.67 4.71 1.09
N ALA A 82 -19.30 3.92 0.22
CA ALA A 82 -18.63 3.23 -0.87
C ALA A 82 -17.91 4.21 -1.81
N GLY A 83 -18.53 5.36 -2.10
CA GLY A 83 -17.89 6.42 -2.90
C GLY A 83 -16.65 7.01 -2.24
N LEU A 84 -16.76 7.43 -0.98
CA LEU A 84 -15.62 7.97 -0.21
C LEU A 84 -14.50 6.94 -0.01
N TYR A 85 -14.89 5.71 0.32
CA TYR A 85 -13.98 4.59 0.52
C TYR A 85 -13.27 4.24 -0.80
N ALA A 86 -13.95 4.26 -1.95
CA ALA A 86 -13.33 4.05 -3.25
C ALA A 86 -12.25 5.10 -3.57
N MET A 87 -12.52 6.38 -3.29
CA MET A 87 -11.52 7.44 -3.46
C MET A 87 -10.30 7.21 -2.55
N TYR A 88 -10.54 6.87 -1.28
CA TYR A 88 -9.50 6.53 -0.32
C TYR A 88 -8.65 5.33 -0.79
N CYS A 89 -9.30 4.25 -1.22
CA CYS A 89 -8.65 3.05 -1.78
C CYS A 89 -7.71 3.40 -2.94
N GLY A 90 -8.12 4.31 -3.82
CA GLY A 90 -7.26 4.79 -4.91
C GLY A 90 -5.94 5.40 -4.40
N PHE A 91 -5.99 6.26 -3.37
CA PHE A 91 -4.78 6.80 -2.76
C PHE A 91 -3.96 5.75 -2.03
N VAL A 92 -4.60 4.85 -1.29
CA VAL A 92 -3.93 3.76 -0.56
C VAL A 92 -3.18 2.86 -1.54
N LEU A 93 -3.77 2.51 -2.69
CA LEU A 93 -3.12 1.71 -3.71
C LEU A 93 -1.84 2.40 -4.23
N LEU A 94 -1.94 3.69 -4.59
CA LEU A 94 -0.80 4.47 -5.07
C LEU A 94 0.32 4.55 -4.03
N VAL A 95 -0.02 4.83 -2.77
CA VAL A 95 0.94 4.89 -1.65
C VAL A 95 1.57 3.52 -1.39
N SER A 96 0.77 2.45 -1.43
CA SER A 96 1.24 1.07 -1.20
C SER A 96 2.26 0.64 -2.27
N VAL A 97 2.01 0.98 -3.53
CA VAL A 97 2.94 0.76 -4.64
C VAL A 97 4.21 1.61 -4.46
N ALA A 98 4.07 2.89 -4.10
CA ALA A 98 5.22 3.76 -3.87
C ALA A 98 6.14 3.23 -2.75
N ILE A 99 5.56 2.80 -1.63
CA ILE A 99 6.30 2.17 -0.51
C ILE A 99 7.02 0.92 -0.99
N PHE A 100 6.35 0.05 -1.75
CA PHE A 100 6.95 -1.19 -2.25
C PHE A 100 8.11 -0.95 -3.22
N VAL A 101 7.98 0.04 -4.11
CA VAL A 101 8.98 0.37 -5.15
C VAL A 101 10.15 1.19 -4.60
N THR A 102 9.96 1.95 -3.52
CA THR A 102 10.99 2.81 -2.89
C THR A 102 12.37 2.15 -2.73
N PRO A 103 12.53 0.95 -2.13
CA PRO A 103 13.85 0.33 -1.96
C PRO A 103 14.53 -0.04 -3.28
N ILE A 104 13.75 -0.39 -4.31
CA ILE A 104 14.27 -0.71 -5.65
C ILE A 104 14.74 0.57 -6.32
N PHE A 105 13.91 1.61 -6.31
CA PHE A 105 14.21 2.89 -6.94
C PHE A 105 15.45 3.54 -6.32
N HIS A 106 15.57 3.51 -5.00
CA HIS A 106 16.75 4.02 -4.32
C HIS A 106 18.03 3.26 -4.71
N ARG A 107 17.95 1.93 -4.84
CA ARG A 107 19.10 1.10 -5.25
C ARG A 107 19.54 1.39 -6.68
N VAL A 108 18.58 1.56 -7.60
CA VAL A 108 18.87 1.90 -9.01
C VAL A 108 19.54 3.28 -9.10
N LEU A 109 19.00 4.29 -8.41
CA LEU A 109 19.61 5.63 -8.39
C LEU A 109 21.01 5.62 -7.78
N HIS A 110 21.22 4.89 -6.68
CA HIS A 110 22.53 4.77 -6.06
C HIS A 110 23.53 4.08 -7.01
N TYR A 111 23.11 3.04 -7.73
CA TYR A 111 23.94 2.37 -8.73
C TYR A 111 24.36 3.32 -9.87
N PHE A 112 23.41 4.09 -10.42
CA PHE A 112 23.70 5.10 -11.47
C PHE A 112 24.61 6.24 -10.97
N HIS A 113 24.45 6.70 -9.72
CA HIS A 113 25.35 7.71 -9.15
C HIS A 113 26.77 7.20 -8.91
N LEU A 114 26.93 5.89 -8.68
CA LEU A 114 28.25 5.26 -8.55
C LEU A 114 28.94 5.10 -9.91
N GLU A 115 28.20 4.83 -10.99
CA GLU A 115 28.75 4.75 -12.35
C GLU A 115 29.18 6.10 -12.93
N GLY A 116 28.51 7.20 -12.56
CA GLY A 116 28.91 8.56 -12.94
C GLY A 116 30.16 9.09 -12.21
N LYS A 117 30.73 8.30 -11.30
CA LYS A 117 31.92 8.63 -10.51
C LYS A 117 33.10 7.75 -10.91
N THR A 118 33.33 7.60 -12.21
CA THR A 118 34.57 7.06 -12.78
C THR A 118 35.55 8.22 -13.03
N PRO A 119 36.77 8.23 -12.43
CA PRO A 119 37.85 9.11 -12.84
C PRO A 119 38.46 8.70 -14.19
#